data_AF-A0A7X4IWQ1-F1
#
_entry.id   AF-A0A7X4IWQ1-F1
#
_cell.length_a   1.000
_cell.length_b   1.000
_cell.length_c   1.000
_cell.angle_alpha   90.00
_cell.angle_beta   90.00
_cell.angle_gamma   90.00
#
_symmetry.space_group_name_H-M   'P 1'
#
loop_
_entity.id
_entity.type
_entity.pdbx_description
1 polymer ?
#
loop_
_entity_poly.entity_id
_entity_poly.type
_entity_poly.pdbx_seq_one_letter_code
_entity_poly.pdbx_strand_id
1 'polypeptide(L)' 'MKYLKTLLASALALAVSAPVATAEWQPRKPVEFIIMAGTGGGADQIARLLQGLIEQKGLSSRPFIPIHKPGSS' A
#
# COMPACT_ATOMS: atom_id res chain seq x y z
N MET A 1 -30.89 -6.69 -39.12
CA MET A 1 -30.82 -7.21 -37.73
C MET A 1 -29.61 -8.11 -37.44
N LYS A 2 -29.07 -8.88 -38.41
CA LYS A 2 -27.93 -9.79 -38.17
C LYS A 2 -26.65 -9.05 -37.74
N TYR A 3 -26.33 -7.93 -38.38
CA TYR A 3 -25.16 -7.08 -38.07
C TYR A 3 -25.26 -6.39 -36.70
N LEU A 4 -26.47 -6.00 -36.29
CA LEU A 4 -26.72 -5.38 -34.99
C LEU A 4 -26.49 -6.39 -33.84
N LYS A 5 -26.90 -7.65 -34.04
CA LYS A 5 -26.66 -8.74 -33.07
C LYS A 5 -25.18 -9.08 -32.94
N THR A 6 -24.43 -9.10 -34.05
CA THR A 6 -22.97 -9.33 -34.01
C THR A 6 -22.22 -8.19 -33.34
N LEU A 7 -22.62 -6.93 -33.58
CA LEU A 7 -22.02 -5.77 -32.90
C LEU A 7 -22.30 -5.77 -31.39
N LEU A 8 -23.52 -6.16 -30.99
CA LEU A 8 -23.87 -6.26 -29.58
C LEU A 8 -23.11 -7.39 -28.88
N ALA A 9 -22.92 -8.53 -29.56
CA ALA A 9 -22.13 -9.65 -29.05
C ALA A 9 -20.64 -9.29 -28.89
N SER A 10 -20.05 -8.56 -29.84
CA SER A 10 -18.66 -8.13 -29.73
C SER A 10 -18.45 -7.11 -28.60
N ALA A 11 -19.40 -6.19 -28.39
CA ALA A 11 -19.33 -5.22 -27.31
C ALA A 11 -19.42 -5.90 -25.93
N LEU A 12 -20.25 -6.92 -25.80
CA LEU A 12 -20.39 -7.68 -24.55
C LEU A 12 -19.14 -8.54 -24.25
N ALA A 13 -18.52 -9.12 -25.28
CA ALA A 13 -17.26 -9.85 -25.14
C ALA A 13 -16.10 -8.96 -24.66
N LEU A 14 -16.04 -7.71 -25.13
CA LEU A 14 -15.08 -6.70 -24.68
C LEU A 14 -15.32 -6.24 -23.24
N ALA A 15 -16.58 -6.17 -22.80
CA ALA A 15 -16.91 -5.79 -21.42
C ALA A 15 -16.50 -6.84 -20.38
N VAL A 16 -16.57 -8.13 -20.74
CA VAL A 16 -16.18 -9.25 -19.86
C VAL A 16 -14.67 -9.44 -19.77
N SER A 17 -13.92 -8.98 -20.78
CA SER A 17 -12.46 -9.10 -20.83
C SER A 17 -11.72 -7.89 -20.22
N ALA A 18 -12.45 -6.93 -19.65
CA ALA A 18 -11.84 -5.83 -18.92
C ALA A 18 -11.10 -6.38 -17.67
N PRO A 19 -9.82 -6.03 -17.48
CA PRO A 19 -9.10 -6.43 -16.28
C PRO A 19 -9.80 -5.84 -15.06
N VAL A 20 -10.05 -6.67 -14.05
CA VAL A 20 -10.57 -6.19 -12.76
C VAL A 20 -9.48 -5.32 -12.14
N ALA A 21 -9.75 -4.02 -11.97
CA ALA A 21 -8.82 -3.14 -11.28
C ALA A 21 -8.83 -3.52 -9.79
N THR A 22 -7.81 -4.25 -9.34
CA THR A 22 -7.60 -4.46 -7.91
C THR A 22 -7.06 -3.17 -7.32
N ALA A 23 -7.81 -2.57 -6.42
CA ALA A 23 -7.31 -1.42 -5.67
C ALA A 23 -6.07 -1.85 -4.87
N GLU A 24 -4.92 -1.26 -5.17
CA GLU A 24 -3.71 -1.48 -4.38
C GLU A 24 -3.93 -0.95 -2.95
N TRP A 25 -3.40 -1.68 -1.97
CA TRP A 25 -3.49 -1.25 -0.58
C TRP A 25 -2.72 0.06 -0.39
N GLN A 26 -3.36 1.01 0.30
CA GLN A 26 -2.73 2.26 0.71
C GLN A 26 -3.11 2.59 2.16
N PRO A 27 -2.17 3.13 2.96
CA PRO A 27 -2.46 3.50 4.32
C PRO A 27 -3.46 4.66 4.39
N ARG A 28 -4.47 4.50 5.26
CA ARG A 28 -5.49 5.53 5.51
C ARG A 28 -5.22 6.35 6.78
N LYS A 29 -4.30 5.87 7.61
CA LYS A 29 -3.85 6.46 8.88
C LYS A 29 -2.32 6.39 8.94
N PRO A 30 -1.67 7.19 9.80
CA PRO A 30 -0.26 6.99 10.12
C PRO A 30 0.04 5.52 10.44
N VAL A 31 1.17 5.03 9.96
CA VAL A 31 1.61 3.65 10.20
C VAL A 31 2.62 3.67 11.34
N GLU A 32 2.35 2.90 12.39
CA GLU A 32 3.26 2.77 13.52
C GLU A 32 4.30 1.68 13.26
N PHE A 33 5.58 2.03 13.34
CA PHE A 33 6.67 1.08 13.37
C PHE A 33 6.95 0.70 14.83
N ILE A 34 6.44 -0.45 15.25
CA ILE A 34 6.64 -0.93 16.62
C ILE A 34 8.04 -1.52 16.78
N ILE A 35 8.82 -0.92 17.68
CA ILE A 35 10.20 -1.31 17.96
C ILE A 35 10.26 -1.88 19.36
N MET A 36 10.58 -3.18 19.43
CA MET A 36 10.79 -3.91 20.68
C MET A 36 12.26 -3.85 21.11
N ALA A 37 12.84 -2.65 21.12
CA ALA A 37 14.21 -2.40 21.53
C ALA A 37 14.30 -1.06 22.29
N GLY A 38 15.43 -0.79 22.92
CA GLY A 38 15.71 0.53 23.49
C GLY A 38 15.86 1.60 22.41
N THR A 39 15.51 2.84 22.74
CA THR A 39 15.73 4.00 21.87
C THR A 39 17.20 4.17 21.52
N GLY A 40 17.50 4.50 20.27
CA GLY A 40 18.86 4.65 19.77
C GLY A 40 19.58 3.34 19.43
N GLY A 41 19.00 2.17 19.72
CA GLY A 41 19.54 0.88 19.30
C GLY A 41 19.47 0.67 17.78
N GLY A 42 20.11 -0.39 17.27
CA GLY A 42 20.18 -0.66 15.82
C GLY A 42 18.79 -0.74 15.15
N ALA A 43 17.80 -1.32 15.82
CA ALA A 43 16.43 -1.38 15.31
C ALA A 43 15.76 0.00 15.22
N ASP A 44 15.97 0.90 16.18
CA ASP A 44 15.47 2.28 16.15
C ASP A 44 16.12 3.07 15.02
N GLN A 45 17.43 2.93 14.83
CA GLN A 45 18.16 3.60 13.75
C GLN A 45 17.64 3.17 12.36
N ILE A 46 17.41 1.86 12.16
CA ILE A 46 16.85 1.34 10.91
C ILE A 46 15.42 1.87 10.69
N ALA A 47 14.57 1.91 11.72
CA ALA A 47 13.21 2.42 11.58
C ALA A 47 13.17 3.90 11.20
N ARG A 48 14.07 4.72 11.78
CA ARG A 48 14.21 6.15 11.42
C ARG A 48 14.77 6.35 10.02
N LEU A 49 15.72 5.51 9.60
CA LEU A 49 16.20 5.51 8.22
C LEU A 49 15.07 5.20 7.23
N LEU A 50 14.28 4.16 7.50
CA LEU A 50 13.14 3.80 6.65
C LEU A 50 12.08 4.90 6.63
N GLN A 51 11.75 5.50 7.77
CA GLN A 51 10.87 6.65 7.86
C GLN A 51 11.33 7.77 6.91
N GLY A 52 12.60 8.17 6.97
CA GLY A 52 13.15 9.21 6.11
C GLY A 52 13.12 8.83 4.62
N LEU A 53 13.44 7.58 4.28
CA LEU A 53 13.40 7.11 2.89
C LEU A 53 11.98 7.07 2.32
N ILE A 54 10.98 6.67 3.13
CA ILE A 54 9.57 6.63 2.72
C ILE A 54 9.09 8.04 2.39
N GLU A 55 9.42 9.01 3.24
CA GLU A 55 9.07 10.41 3.04
C GLU A 55 9.79 11.01 1.83
N GLN A 56 11.12 10.87 1.77
CA GLN A 56 11.94 11.43 0.70
C GLN A 56 11.55 10.91 -0.70
N LYS A 57 11.16 9.64 -0.78
CA LYS A 57 10.79 8.99 -2.05
C LYS A 57 9.29 9.00 -2.32
N GLY A 58 8.47 9.61 -1.46
CA GLY A 58 7.02 9.65 -1.63
C GLY A 58 6.36 8.27 -1.70
N LEU A 59 6.89 7.28 -0.97
CA LEU A 59 6.45 5.88 -1.06
C LEU A 59 5.14 5.60 -0.32
N SER A 60 4.62 6.59 0.41
CA SER A 60 3.38 6.45 1.15
C SER A 60 2.58 7.75 1.19
N SER A 61 1.26 7.61 1.18
CA SER A 61 0.31 8.71 1.38
C SER A 61 0.19 9.12 2.86
N ARG A 62 0.80 8.38 3.79
CA ARG A 62 0.73 8.63 5.24
C ARG A 62 2.12 8.48 5.88
N PRO A 63 2.37 9.19 7.00
CA PRO A 63 3.65 9.10 7.68
C PRO A 63 3.81 7.73 8.35
N PHE A 64 5.07 7.30 8.43
CA PHE A 64 5.48 6.18 9.26
C PHE A 64 6.13 6.70 10.52
N ILE A 65 5.76 6.17 11.68
CA ILE A 65 6.14 6.72 12.99
C ILE A 65 6.80 5.61 13.83
N PRO A 66 8.10 5.71 14.15
CA PRO A 66 8.75 4.83 15.12
C PRO A 66 8.12 4.94 16.52
N ILE A 67 7.62 3.83 17.05
CA ILE A 67 7.03 3.73 18.38
C ILE A 67 7.76 2.64 19.17
N HIS A 68 8.34 3.03 20.31
CA HIS A 68 8.96 2.09 21.23
C HIS A 68 7.89 1.49 22.12
N LYS A 69 7.75 0.17 22.09
CA LYS A 69 6.90 -0.56 23.02
C LYS A 69 7.80 -1.49 23.84
N PRO A 70 7.92 -1.29 25.17
CA PRO A 70 8.64 -2.24 26.00
C PRO A 70 7.95 -3.60 25.87
N GLY A 71 8.72 -4.63 25.54
CA GLY A 71 8.20 -5.99 25.45
C GLY A 71 7.80 -6.48 26.84
N SER A 72 6.58 -7.00 26.98
CA SER A 72 6.27 -7.96 28.03
C SER A 72 6.65 -9.31 27.45
N SER A 73 7.75 -9.91 27.92
CA SER A 73 8.02 -11.34 27.69
C SER A 73 6.99 -12.20 28.42
#